data_AF-A0A534YAH4-F1
#
_entry.id   AF-A0A534YAH4-F1
#
_cell.length_a   1.000
_cell.length_b   1.000
_cell.length_c   1.000
_cell.angle_alpha   90.00
_cell.angle_beta   90.00
_cell.angle_gamma   90.00
#
_symmetry.space_group_name_H-M   'P 1'
#
loop_
_entity.id
_entity.type
_entity.pdbx_description
1 polymer ?
#
loop_
_entity_poly.entity_id
_entity_poly.type
_entity_poly.pdbx_seq_one_letter_code
_entity_poly.pdbx_strand_id
1 'polypeptide(L)'
;MKPAKLARALASLEAGELRAHKAAAVLSALPPREAVLVLGQLIRRADRRNDPEAAAVEGLLQAVRDLLDAATVDALFAAAEDDFEVKALFARTQPARNFDHDREEWIDREMRARTLGERRTLARTRDRDLLSRLATDQDPTVVKHVLQNPRCTEREVLTAASRRPQRPEVLEEIFRSRRWSSNRRVRRALALNPYSAPALASAALAILTAPDLREVAGDLTISSDVRVQARRLLEVRDGEKE
;
A
#
# COMPACT_ATOMS: atom_id res chain seq x y z
N MET A 1 13.61 20.01 -9.61
CA MET A 1 12.81 19.60 -10.80
C MET A 1 11.33 19.87 -10.55
N LYS A 2 10.55 20.41 -11.50
CA LYS A 2 9.10 20.66 -11.28
C LYS A 2 8.33 19.34 -11.05
N PRO A 3 7.49 19.20 -10.00
CA PRO A 3 6.80 17.95 -9.67
C PRO A 3 5.93 17.40 -10.80
N ALA A 4 5.22 18.26 -11.55
CA ALA A 4 4.44 17.84 -12.72
C ALA A 4 5.31 17.23 -13.84
N LYS A 5 6.57 17.65 -14.00
CA LYS A 5 7.50 17.07 -14.97
C LYS A 5 7.93 15.67 -14.53
N LEU A 6 8.19 15.48 -13.23
CA LEU A 6 8.51 14.16 -12.68
C LEU A 6 7.31 13.21 -12.81
N ALA A 7 6.10 13.67 -12.46
CA ALA A 7 4.88 12.86 -12.56
C ALA A 7 4.72 12.28 -13.97
N ARG A 8 4.83 13.13 -15.01
CA ARG A 8 4.74 12.69 -16.41
C ARG A 8 5.86 11.71 -16.79
N ALA A 9 7.09 11.96 -16.35
CA ALA A 9 8.22 11.08 -16.65
C ALA A 9 8.12 9.70 -15.98
N LEU A 10 7.55 9.64 -14.76
CA LEU A 10 7.28 8.38 -14.09
C LEU A 10 6.07 7.67 -14.71
N ALA A 11 5.02 8.41 -15.04
CA ALA A 11 3.82 7.88 -15.67
C ALA A 11 4.08 7.27 -17.05
N SER A 12 5.04 7.80 -17.81
CA SER A 12 5.40 7.29 -19.14
C SER A 12 6.15 5.95 -19.09
N LEU A 13 6.58 5.49 -17.91
CA LEU A 13 7.21 4.18 -17.76
C LEU A 13 6.12 3.11 -17.60
N GLU A 14 5.99 2.22 -18.58
CA GLU A 14 4.96 1.16 -18.57
C GLU A 14 5.18 0.14 -17.44
N ALA A 15 6.45 -0.18 -17.12
CA ALA A 15 6.79 -1.12 -16.07
C ALA A 15 6.88 -0.44 -14.69
N GLY A 16 6.06 -0.88 -13.74
CA GLY A 16 6.04 -0.35 -12.36
C GLY A 16 7.39 -0.46 -11.63
N GLU A 17 8.17 -1.51 -11.90
CA GLU A 17 9.52 -1.67 -11.33
C GLU A 17 10.50 -0.61 -11.83
N LEU A 18 10.53 -0.36 -13.16
CA LEU A 18 11.35 0.71 -13.73
C LEU A 18 10.93 2.07 -13.17
N ARG A 19 9.63 2.27 -12.96
CA ARG A 19 9.09 3.48 -12.36
C ARG A 19 9.58 3.68 -10.93
N ALA A 20 9.53 2.62 -10.11
CA ALA A 20 10.00 2.67 -8.72
C ALA A 20 11.52 2.92 -8.64
N HIS A 21 12.33 2.24 -9.44
CA HIS A 21 13.77 2.49 -9.50
C HIS A 21 14.11 3.90 -9.97
N LYS A 22 13.41 4.41 -10.99
CA LYS A 22 13.58 5.79 -11.45
C LYS A 22 13.19 6.79 -10.36
N ALA A 23 12.09 6.54 -9.65
CA ALA A 23 11.66 7.35 -8.53
C ALA A 23 12.70 7.34 -7.40
N ALA A 24 13.22 6.18 -7.02
CA ALA A 24 14.27 6.04 -6.01
C ALA A 24 15.52 6.85 -6.38
N ALA A 25 16.02 6.68 -7.61
CA ALA A 25 17.18 7.41 -8.11
C ALA A 25 16.96 8.94 -8.10
N VAL A 26 15.75 9.40 -8.41
CA VAL A 26 15.41 10.83 -8.34
C VAL A 26 15.36 11.31 -6.89
N LEU A 27 14.72 10.58 -5.99
CA LEU A 27 14.59 10.98 -4.58
C LEU A 27 15.96 11.03 -3.88
N SER A 28 16.84 10.05 -4.12
CA SER A 28 18.20 10.03 -3.57
C SER A 28 19.11 11.12 -4.12
N ALA A 29 18.85 11.63 -5.33
CA ALA A 29 19.65 12.69 -5.94
C ALA A 29 19.21 14.11 -5.55
N LEU A 30 18.01 14.27 -4.98
CA LEU A 30 17.48 15.57 -4.58
C LEU A 30 17.87 15.90 -3.13
N PRO A 31 18.03 17.19 -2.79
CA PRO A 31 18.05 17.61 -1.39
C PRO A 31 16.79 17.10 -0.66
N PRO A 32 16.90 16.61 0.59
CA PRO A 32 15.77 15.99 1.29
C PRO A 32 14.50 16.85 1.34
N ARG A 33 14.65 18.16 1.59
CA ARG A 33 13.51 19.11 1.58
C ARG A 33 12.83 19.19 0.21
N GLU A 34 13.59 19.19 -0.88
CA GLU A 34 13.01 19.19 -2.23
C GLU A 34 12.31 17.87 -2.56
N ALA A 35 12.89 16.73 -2.15
CA ALA A 35 12.28 15.42 -2.32
C ALA A 35 10.93 15.31 -1.57
N VAL A 36 10.88 15.81 -0.33
CA VAL A 36 9.63 15.91 0.46
C VAL A 36 8.60 16.77 -0.26
N LEU A 37 8.97 17.96 -0.73
CA LEU A 37 8.04 18.84 -1.48
C LEU A 37 7.47 18.15 -2.72
N VAL A 38 8.31 17.44 -3.47
CA VAL A 38 7.89 16.67 -4.65
C VAL A 38 6.92 15.55 -4.25
N LEU A 39 7.23 14.77 -3.22
CA LEU A 39 6.39 13.68 -2.72
C LEU A 39 5.02 14.21 -2.27
N GLY A 40 5.00 15.23 -1.40
CA GLY A 40 3.78 15.81 -0.86
C GLY A 40 2.86 16.36 -1.95
N GLN A 41 3.41 17.10 -2.92
CA GLN A 41 2.61 17.60 -4.04
C GLN A 41 2.00 16.48 -4.89
N LEU A 42 2.71 15.37 -5.11
CA LEU A 42 2.18 14.26 -5.90
C LEU A 42 1.12 13.46 -5.14
N ILE A 43 1.32 13.22 -3.85
CA ILE A 43 0.32 12.57 -2.98
C ILE A 43 -0.99 13.37 -2.96
N ARG A 44 -0.89 14.69 -2.81
CA ARG A 44 -2.06 15.59 -2.77
C ARG A 44 -2.83 15.62 -4.09
N ARG A 45 -2.14 15.56 -5.24
CA ARG A 45 -2.75 15.63 -6.59
C ARG A 45 -3.34 14.32 -7.12
N ALA A 46 -2.95 13.18 -6.56
CA ALA A 46 -3.30 11.84 -7.04
C ALA A 46 -4.82 11.55 -7.14
N ASP A 47 -5.68 12.33 -6.48
CA ASP A 47 -7.15 12.19 -6.47
C ASP A 47 -7.80 12.37 -7.85
N ARG A 48 -7.14 13.10 -8.75
CA ARG A 48 -7.75 13.55 -10.00
C ARG A 48 -7.71 12.45 -11.05
N ARG A 49 -8.67 11.51 -11.01
CA ARG A 49 -9.30 10.72 -12.11
C ARG A 49 -8.47 10.31 -13.35
N ASN A 50 -7.15 10.43 -13.34
CA ASN A 50 -6.28 10.44 -14.49
C ASN A 50 -5.15 9.44 -14.22
N ASP A 51 -5.13 8.39 -15.01
CA ASP A 51 -4.22 7.24 -14.97
C ASP A 51 -2.72 7.59 -14.76
N PRO A 52 -2.19 8.71 -15.32
CA PRO A 52 -0.76 9.02 -15.21
C PRO A 52 -0.26 9.36 -13.81
N GLU A 53 -0.97 10.23 -13.06
CA GLU A 53 -0.48 10.71 -11.76
C GLU A 53 -0.58 9.62 -10.69
N ALA A 54 -1.59 8.74 -10.76
CA ALA A 54 -1.72 7.58 -9.88
C ALA A 54 -0.57 6.59 -10.07
N ALA A 55 -0.20 6.29 -11.32
CA ALA A 55 0.94 5.43 -11.63
C ALA A 55 2.26 6.01 -11.12
N ALA A 56 2.47 7.32 -11.27
CA ALA A 56 3.66 8.02 -10.75
C ALA A 56 3.76 7.95 -9.22
N VAL A 57 2.64 8.21 -8.53
CA VAL A 57 2.55 8.14 -7.06
C VAL A 57 2.79 6.72 -6.58
N GLU A 58 2.24 5.71 -7.25
CA GLU A 58 2.52 4.31 -6.94
C GLU A 58 4.02 3.99 -7.01
N GLY A 59 4.71 4.40 -8.08
CA GLY A 59 6.15 4.20 -8.22
C GLY A 59 6.95 4.91 -7.11
N LEU A 60 6.53 6.10 -6.69
CA LEU A 60 7.16 6.82 -5.59
C LEU A 60 6.94 6.15 -4.24
N LEU A 61 5.72 5.68 -3.96
CA LEU A 61 5.42 4.95 -2.73
C LEU A 61 6.21 3.65 -2.66
N GLN A 62 6.33 2.93 -3.78
CA GLN A 62 7.15 1.73 -3.89
C GLN A 62 8.63 2.05 -3.66
N ALA A 63 9.13 3.16 -4.23
CA ALA A 63 10.50 3.60 -4.00
C ALA A 63 10.77 3.89 -2.52
N VAL A 64 9.92 4.68 -1.89
CA VAL A 64 10.05 5.10 -0.48
C VAL A 64 10.04 3.90 0.47
N ARG A 65 9.22 2.88 0.18
CA ARG A 65 9.07 1.73 1.07
C ARG A 65 10.13 0.65 0.88
N ASP A 66 10.58 0.44 -0.37
CA ASP A 66 11.30 -0.79 -0.72
C ASP A 66 12.67 -0.59 -1.39
N LEU A 67 12.99 0.62 -1.87
CA LEU A 67 14.20 0.85 -2.68
C LEU A 67 15.16 1.89 -2.12
N LEU A 68 14.70 2.79 -1.25
CA LEU A 68 15.58 3.76 -0.60
C LEU A 68 16.39 3.11 0.52
N ASP A 69 17.64 3.52 0.66
CA ASP A 69 18.47 3.12 1.80
C ASP A 69 18.03 3.80 3.10
N ALA A 70 18.47 3.26 4.24
CA ALA A 70 18.08 3.76 5.56
C ALA A 70 18.47 5.23 5.77
N ALA A 71 19.64 5.64 5.29
CA ALA A 71 20.13 7.02 5.44
C ALA A 71 19.24 8.03 4.69
N THR A 72 18.81 7.68 3.47
CA THR A 72 17.88 8.50 2.68
C THR A 72 16.52 8.54 3.34
N VAL A 73 16.01 7.41 3.83
CA VAL A 73 14.73 7.34 4.55
C VAL A 73 14.73 8.23 5.79
N ASP A 74 15.78 8.16 6.61
CA ASP A 74 15.92 8.99 7.81
C ASP A 74 16.03 10.49 7.45
N ALA A 75 16.76 10.83 6.39
CA ALA A 75 16.86 12.21 5.90
C ALA A 75 15.52 12.75 5.39
N LEU A 76 14.75 11.95 4.66
CA LEU A 76 13.40 12.33 4.20
C LEU A 76 12.43 12.48 5.37
N PHE A 77 12.49 11.58 6.35
CA PHE A 77 11.67 11.67 7.56
C PHE A 77 11.96 12.95 8.34
N ALA A 78 13.24 13.29 8.55
CA ALA A 78 13.65 14.53 9.21
C ALA A 78 13.22 15.77 8.42
N ALA A 79 13.32 15.75 7.08
CA ALA A 79 12.92 16.87 6.23
C ALA A 79 11.39 17.04 6.11
N ALA A 80 10.61 16.02 6.45
CA ALA A 80 9.14 16.02 6.41
C ALA A 80 8.50 16.59 7.69
N GLU A 81 9.25 17.31 8.52
CA GLU A 81 8.79 17.85 9.81
C GLU A 81 7.42 18.53 9.70
N ASP A 82 7.25 19.37 8.68
CA ASP A 82 6.05 20.17 8.40
C ASP A 82 5.13 19.60 7.30
N ASP A 83 5.54 18.54 6.59
CA ASP A 83 4.71 17.90 5.55
C ASP A 83 4.10 16.61 6.13
N PHE A 84 2.94 16.77 6.77
CA PHE A 84 2.25 15.69 7.47
C PHE A 84 1.93 14.49 6.55
N GLU A 85 1.59 14.74 5.29
CA GLU A 85 1.29 13.66 4.37
C GLU A 85 2.51 12.79 4.04
N VAL A 86 3.67 13.43 3.86
CA VAL A 86 4.93 12.70 3.64
C VAL A 86 5.40 12.03 4.93
N LYS A 87 5.30 12.72 6.08
CA LYS A 87 5.68 12.19 7.40
C LYS A 87 4.91 10.92 7.74
N ALA A 88 3.62 10.85 7.37
CA ALA A 88 2.77 9.67 7.60
C ALA A 88 3.26 8.41 6.86
N LEU A 89 4.00 8.55 5.75
CA LEU A 89 4.59 7.40 5.04
C LEU A 89 5.68 6.69 5.83
N PHE A 90 6.25 7.37 6.82
CA PHE A 90 7.34 6.89 7.67
C PHE A 90 6.88 6.61 9.10
N ALA A 91 5.57 6.57 9.35
CA ALA A 91 5.02 6.32 10.67
C ALA A 91 5.56 4.99 11.25
N ARG A 92 6.21 5.08 12.42
CA ARG A 92 6.79 3.93 13.15
C ARG A 92 5.87 3.42 14.27
N THR A 93 4.61 3.85 14.29
CA THR A 93 3.61 3.43 15.27
C THR A 93 3.10 2.01 14.97
N GLN A 94 2.63 1.30 15.99
CA GLN A 94 2.08 -0.04 15.82
C GLN A 94 0.72 0.00 15.11
N PRO A 95 0.32 -1.08 14.40
CA PRO A 95 -1.05 -1.25 13.93
C PRO A 95 -2.08 -1.06 15.05
N ALA A 96 -3.31 -0.70 14.69
CA ALA A 96 -4.39 -0.53 15.65
C ALA A 96 -4.77 -1.85 16.36
N ARG A 97 -4.52 -2.98 15.68
CA ARG A 97 -4.59 -4.33 16.23
C ARG A 97 -3.33 -5.10 15.89
N ASN A 98 -2.75 -5.76 16.89
CA ASN A 98 -1.61 -6.65 16.69
C ASN A 98 -2.10 -8.07 16.40
N PHE A 99 -1.40 -8.75 15.48
CA PHE A 99 -1.65 -10.15 15.20
C PHE A 99 -1.07 -11.00 16.33
N ASP A 100 -1.91 -11.85 16.93
CA ASP A 100 -1.50 -12.78 17.98
C ASP A 100 -1.21 -14.15 17.33
N HIS A 101 0.07 -14.51 17.28
CA HIS A 101 0.52 -15.78 16.70
C HIS A 101 0.06 -17.00 17.51
N ASP A 102 -0.09 -16.86 18.83
CA ASP A 102 -0.51 -17.96 19.71
C ASP A 102 -2.02 -18.23 19.56
N ARG A 103 -2.78 -17.22 19.14
CA ARG A 103 -4.22 -17.30 18.85
C ARG A 103 -4.54 -17.34 17.36
N GLU A 104 -3.59 -17.75 16.53
CA GLU A 104 -3.82 -17.81 15.08
C GLU A 104 -4.89 -18.85 14.73
N GLU A 105 -6.05 -18.35 14.28
CA GLU A 105 -7.14 -19.18 13.80
C GLU A 105 -6.94 -19.59 12.34
N TRP A 106 -6.99 -20.89 12.11
CA TRP A 106 -6.99 -21.47 10.77
C TRP A 106 -8.41 -21.78 10.34
N ILE A 107 -8.90 -21.03 9.37
CA ILE A 107 -10.22 -21.26 8.77
C ILE A 107 -10.20 -22.60 8.01
N ASP A 108 -9.11 -22.87 7.30
CA ASP A 108 -8.97 -24.05 6.47
C ASP A 108 -8.09 -25.12 7.13
N ARG A 109 -8.74 -26.14 7.71
CA ARG A 109 -8.06 -27.25 8.38
C ARG A 109 -7.24 -28.10 7.42
N GLU A 110 -7.68 -28.25 6.17
CA GLU A 110 -6.96 -29.01 5.16
C GLU A 110 -5.66 -28.29 4.78
N MET A 111 -5.73 -26.97 4.57
CA MET A 111 -4.52 -26.19 4.31
C MET A 111 -3.58 -26.18 5.53
N ARG A 112 -4.11 -26.15 6.76
CA ARG A 112 -3.28 -26.26 7.98
C ARG A 112 -2.48 -27.56 8.05
N ALA A 113 -3.05 -28.67 7.59
CA ALA A 113 -2.37 -29.96 7.60
C ALA A 113 -1.27 -30.08 6.53
N ARG A 114 -1.27 -29.18 5.53
CA ARG A 114 -0.28 -29.15 4.45
C ARG A 114 0.94 -28.35 4.85
N THR A 115 2.09 -28.80 4.39
CA THR A 115 3.35 -28.05 4.52
C THR A 115 3.29 -26.72 3.76
N LEU A 116 4.14 -25.78 4.16
CA LEU A 116 4.28 -24.51 3.43
C LEU A 116 4.63 -24.73 1.95
N GLY A 117 5.50 -25.69 1.64
CA GLY A 117 5.89 -26.03 0.27
C GLY A 117 4.72 -26.52 -0.58
N GLU A 118 3.85 -27.35 -0.01
CA GLU A 118 2.64 -27.82 -0.69
C GLU A 118 1.67 -26.68 -0.95
N ARG A 119 1.38 -25.83 0.06
CA ARG A 119 0.48 -24.68 -0.13
C ARG A 119 0.98 -23.71 -1.19
N ARG A 120 2.27 -23.42 -1.21
CA ARG A 120 2.91 -22.61 -2.28
C ARG A 120 2.76 -23.25 -3.66
N THR A 121 2.84 -24.57 -3.73
CA THR A 121 2.66 -25.32 -4.99
C THR A 121 1.20 -25.25 -5.44
N LEU A 122 0.26 -25.48 -4.51
CA LEU A 122 -1.19 -25.38 -4.76
C LEU A 122 -1.64 -23.98 -5.16
N ALA A 123 -0.95 -22.92 -4.72
CA ALA A 123 -1.27 -21.55 -5.14
C ALA A 123 -1.09 -21.32 -6.65
N ARG A 124 -0.41 -22.22 -7.38
CA ARG A 124 -0.32 -22.22 -8.85
C ARG A 124 -1.44 -23.00 -9.54
N THR A 125 -2.44 -23.47 -8.78
CA THR A 125 -3.56 -24.27 -9.27
C THR A 125 -4.37 -23.55 -10.35
N ARG A 126 -5.11 -24.34 -11.14
CA ARG A 126 -6.17 -23.85 -12.03
C ARG A 126 -7.54 -23.82 -11.34
N ASP A 127 -7.68 -24.50 -10.20
CA ASP A 127 -8.92 -24.56 -9.44
C ASP A 127 -9.20 -23.23 -8.71
N ARG A 128 -10.35 -22.62 -9.01
CA ARG A 128 -10.74 -21.34 -8.43
C ARG A 128 -11.18 -21.45 -6.97
N ASP A 129 -11.75 -22.59 -6.58
CA ASP A 129 -12.18 -22.80 -5.19
C ASP A 129 -10.94 -22.88 -4.28
N LEU A 130 -9.98 -23.74 -4.66
CA LEU A 130 -8.72 -23.86 -3.97
C LEU A 130 -7.94 -22.54 -3.93
N LEU A 131 -7.95 -21.75 -5.02
CA LEU A 131 -7.33 -20.42 -5.02
C LEU A 131 -7.99 -19.45 -4.04
N SER A 132 -9.33 -19.52 -3.92
CA SER A 132 -10.09 -18.70 -2.96
C SER A 132 -9.76 -19.08 -1.51
N ARG A 133 -9.60 -20.38 -1.25
CA ARG A 133 -9.18 -20.90 0.06
C ARG A 133 -7.77 -20.41 0.41
N LEU A 134 -6.82 -20.53 -0.51
CA LEU A 134 -5.43 -20.08 -0.33
C LEU A 134 -5.28 -18.55 -0.25
N ALA A 135 -6.24 -17.77 -0.74
CA ALA A 135 -6.23 -16.32 -0.53
C ALA A 135 -6.40 -15.92 0.95
N THR A 136 -6.90 -16.83 1.78
CA THR A 136 -7.08 -16.62 3.23
C THR A 136 -5.87 -17.07 4.07
N ASP A 137 -4.80 -17.50 3.41
CA ASP A 137 -3.58 -17.97 4.06
C ASP A 137 -2.89 -16.83 4.85
N GLN A 138 -2.29 -17.19 5.99
CA GLN A 138 -1.56 -16.27 6.86
C GLN A 138 -0.08 -16.16 6.45
N ASP A 139 0.43 -17.03 5.57
CA ASP A 139 1.81 -16.98 5.10
C ASP A 139 1.96 -16.03 3.89
N PRO A 140 2.81 -14.99 3.96
CA PRO A 140 2.98 -14.02 2.89
C PRO A 140 3.51 -14.66 1.60
N THR A 141 4.29 -15.74 1.70
CA THR A 141 4.80 -16.44 0.52
C THR A 141 3.67 -17.18 -0.20
N VAL A 142 2.71 -17.77 0.51
CA VAL A 142 1.54 -18.40 -0.14
C VAL A 142 0.70 -17.34 -0.84
N VAL A 143 0.37 -16.25 -0.14
CA VAL A 143 -0.43 -15.15 -0.71
C VAL A 143 0.27 -14.52 -1.91
N LYS A 144 1.60 -14.35 -1.88
CA LYS A 144 2.39 -13.93 -3.05
C LYS A 144 2.13 -14.79 -4.28
N HIS A 145 2.13 -16.12 -4.13
CA HIS A 145 1.88 -17.04 -5.24
C HIS A 145 0.43 -16.96 -5.72
N VAL A 146 -0.53 -16.75 -4.81
CA VAL A 146 -1.93 -16.49 -5.17
C VAL A 146 -2.04 -15.21 -6.01
N LEU A 147 -1.41 -14.10 -5.58
CA LEU A 147 -1.44 -12.81 -6.28
C LEU A 147 -0.81 -12.88 -7.69
N GLN A 148 0.20 -13.74 -7.87
CA GLN A 148 0.88 -14.00 -9.15
C GLN A 148 0.13 -14.98 -10.05
N ASN A 149 -0.84 -15.74 -9.52
CA ASN A 149 -1.59 -16.71 -10.30
C ASN A 149 -2.39 -15.98 -11.41
N PRO A 150 -2.28 -16.38 -12.69
CA PRO A 150 -3.03 -15.76 -13.78
C PRO A 150 -4.55 -15.75 -13.57
N ARG A 151 -5.10 -16.76 -12.88
CA ARG A 151 -6.52 -16.89 -12.56
C ARG A 151 -6.97 -16.13 -11.33
N CYS A 152 -6.04 -15.56 -10.56
CA CYS A 152 -6.37 -14.68 -9.44
C CYS A 152 -7.15 -13.47 -9.95
N THR A 153 -8.23 -13.15 -9.27
CA THR A 153 -9.10 -12.02 -9.56
C THR A 153 -9.08 -11.04 -8.39
N GLU A 154 -9.68 -9.86 -8.60
CA GLU A 154 -9.85 -8.86 -7.53
C GLU A 154 -10.50 -9.47 -6.28
N ARG A 155 -11.38 -10.46 -6.44
CA ARG A 155 -12.07 -11.15 -5.34
C ARG A 155 -11.10 -11.80 -4.35
N GLU A 156 -10.14 -12.57 -4.83
CA GLU A 156 -9.16 -13.25 -3.98
C GLU A 156 -8.26 -12.23 -3.27
N VAL A 157 -7.87 -11.16 -3.97
CA VAL A 157 -7.03 -10.11 -3.38
C VAL A 157 -7.76 -9.34 -2.30
N LEU A 158 -9.02 -8.96 -2.55
CA LEU A 158 -9.84 -8.29 -1.55
C LEU A 158 -10.06 -9.19 -0.33
N THR A 159 -10.28 -10.49 -0.54
CA THR A 159 -10.41 -11.47 0.55
C THR A 159 -9.16 -11.48 1.43
N ALA A 160 -7.97 -11.51 0.83
CA ALA A 160 -6.70 -11.48 1.55
C ALA A 160 -6.49 -10.15 2.30
N ALA A 161 -6.78 -9.02 1.63
CA ALA A 161 -6.57 -7.66 2.15
C ALA A 161 -7.55 -7.27 3.25
N SER A 162 -8.79 -7.75 3.20
CA SER A 162 -9.83 -7.46 4.19
C SER A 162 -9.89 -8.45 5.34
N ARG A 163 -9.10 -9.53 5.30
CA ARG A 163 -9.06 -10.55 6.36
C ARG A 163 -8.66 -9.93 7.70
N ARG A 164 -9.34 -10.34 8.78
CA ARG A 164 -9.08 -9.90 10.16
C ARG A 164 -9.32 -11.11 11.08
N PRO A 165 -8.35 -11.60 11.86
CA PRO A 165 -6.95 -11.14 11.91
C PRO A 165 -6.16 -11.55 10.66
N GLN A 166 -5.24 -10.68 10.24
CA GLN A 166 -4.30 -10.93 9.13
C GLN A 166 -2.89 -10.51 9.57
N ARG A 167 -1.89 -11.26 9.12
CA ARG A 167 -0.48 -10.94 9.41
C ARG A 167 -0.06 -9.66 8.66
N PRO A 168 0.65 -8.71 9.31
CA PRO A 168 1.13 -7.50 8.64
C PRO A 168 1.95 -7.78 7.37
N GLU A 169 2.75 -8.85 7.38
CA GLU A 169 3.59 -9.24 6.24
C GLU A 169 2.78 -9.62 5.00
N VAL A 170 1.58 -10.19 5.19
CA VAL A 170 0.66 -10.48 4.09
C VAL A 170 0.11 -9.19 3.49
N LEU A 171 -0.24 -8.21 4.33
CA LEU A 171 -0.74 -6.90 3.89
C LEU A 171 0.36 -6.13 3.12
N GLU A 172 1.61 -6.22 3.57
CA GLU A 172 2.79 -5.70 2.86
C GLU A 172 2.95 -6.36 1.48
N GLU A 173 2.85 -7.69 1.40
CA GLU A 173 2.96 -8.40 0.12
C GLU A 173 1.84 -8.01 -0.87
N ILE A 174 0.62 -7.80 -0.38
CA ILE A 174 -0.50 -7.32 -1.20
C ILE A 174 -0.22 -5.90 -1.72
N PHE A 175 0.27 -5.01 -0.85
CA PHE A 175 0.62 -3.64 -1.23
C PHE A 175 1.69 -3.59 -2.33
N ARG A 176 2.71 -4.45 -2.22
CA ARG A 176 3.84 -4.58 -3.17
C ARG A 176 3.47 -5.29 -4.47
N SER A 177 2.26 -5.82 -4.58
CA SER A 177 1.87 -6.64 -5.70
C SER A 177 1.81 -5.85 -7.00
N ARG A 178 2.71 -6.12 -7.95
CA ARG A 178 2.78 -5.44 -9.27
C ARG A 178 1.45 -5.40 -10.03
N ARG A 179 0.58 -6.39 -9.83
CA ARG A 179 -0.70 -6.51 -10.52
C ARG A 179 -1.84 -5.76 -9.82
N TRP A 180 -1.73 -5.55 -8.51
CA TRP A 180 -2.85 -5.10 -7.67
C TRP A 180 -2.55 -3.82 -6.88
N SER A 181 -1.31 -3.34 -6.91
CA SER A 181 -0.80 -2.15 -6.20
C SER A 181 -1.52 -0.86 -6.61
N SER A 182 -1.96 -0.72 -7.85
CA SER A 182 -2.73 0.43 -8.35
C SER A 182 -4.25 0.27 -8.18
N ASN A 183 -4.72 -0.89 -7.71
CA ASN A 183 -6.15 -1.13 -7.55
C ASN A 183 -6.70 -0.37 -6.33
N ARG A 184 -7.57 0.61 -6.57
CA ARG A 184 -8.21 1.45 -5.54
C ARG A 184 -8.98 0.64 -4.49
N ARG A 185 -9.68 -0.43 -4.87
CA ARG A 185 -10.46 -1.25 -3.93
C ARG A 185 -9.54 -2.04 -3.00
N VAL A 186 -8.43 -2.55 -3.53
CA VAL A 186 -7.38 -3.22 -2.74
C VAL A 186 -6.74 -2.22 -1.77
N ARG A 187 -6.38 -1.02 -2.24
CA ARG A 187 -5.84 0.06 -1.39
C ARG A 187 -6.80 0.45 -0.27
N ARG A 188 -8.10 0.57 -0.58
CA ARG A 188 -9.13 0.84 0.41
C ARG A 188 -9.21 -0.27 1.45
N ALA A 189 -9.18 -1.54 1.02
CA ALA A 189 -9.20 -2.68 1.94
C ALA A 189 -7.98 -2.68 2.88
N LEU A 190 -6.79 -2.38 2.37
CA LEU A 190 -5.57 -2.23 3.18
C LEU A 190 -5.67 -1.06 4.18
N ALA A 191 -6.15 0.11 3.74
CA ALA A 191 -6.32 1.28 4.61
C ALA A 191 -7.35 1.04 5.73
N LEU A 192 -8.38 0.25 5.45
CA LEU A 192 -9.41 -0.15 6.42
C LEU A 192 -9.05 -1.42 7.19
N ASN A 193 -7.86 -2.00 7.04
CA ASN A 193 -7.47 -3.15 7.84
C ASN A 193 -6.76 -2.69 9.11
N PRO A 194 -7.31 -2.95 10.32
CA PRO A 194 -6.70 -2.49 11.57
C PRO A 194 -5.35 -3.17 11.89
N TYR A 195 -5.01 -4.25 11.18
CA TYR A 195 -3.71 -4.94 11.26
C TYR A 195 -2.66 -4.36 10.31
N SER A 196 -3.04 -3.42 9.42
CA SER A 196 -2.09 -2.71 8.57
C SER A 196 -1.19 -1.81 9.42
N ALA A 197 0.11 -1.83 9.14
CA ALA A 197 1.04 -0.84 9.68
C ALA A 197 0.57 0.58 9.29
N PRO A 198 0.60 1.58 10.20
CA PRO A 198 0.16 2.94 9.92
C PRO A 198 0.83 3.56 8.69
N ALA A 199 2.12 3.28 8.45
CA ALA A 199 2.83 3.71 7.24
C ALA A 199 2.24 3.10 5.96
N LEU A 200 1.90 1.80 5.98
CA LEU A 200 1.27 1.11 4.84
C LEU A 200 -0.13 1.66 4.59
N ALA A 201 -0.93 1.78 5.64
CA ALA A 201 -2.29 2.30 5.56
C ALA A 201 -2.28 3.75 5.02
N SER A 202 -1.37 4.60 5.51
CA SER A 202 -1.19 5.99 5.03
C SER A 202 -0.77 6.05 3.57
N ALA A 203 0.16 5.18 3.14
CA ALA A 203 0.54 5.06 1.73
C ALA A 203 -0.64 4.56 0.86
N ALA A 204 -1.52 3.73 1.41
CA ALA A 204 -2.70 3.26 0.69
C ALA A 204 -3.73 4.38 0.44
N LEU A 205 -3.79 5.41 1.28
CA LEU A 205 -4.69 6.56 1.14
C LEU A 205 -4.43 7.40 -0.11
N ALA A 206 -3.19 7.40 -0.61
CA ALA A 206 -2.75 8.33 -1.65
C ALA A 206 -3.64 8.32 -2.91
N ILE A 207 -4.11 7.15 -3.35
CA ILE A 207 -4.93 7.00 -4.56
C ILE A 207 -6.42 6.76 -4.28
N LEU A 208 -6.83 6.85 -3.01
CA LEU A 208 -8.24 6.73 -2.64
C LEU A 208 -9.01 7.95 -3.14
N THR A 209 -10.34 7.90 -3.10
CA THR A 209 -11.20 9.05 -3.41
C THR A 209 -11.75 9.68 -2.14
N ALA A 210 -12.31 10.89 -2.22
CA ALA A 210 -12.93 11.53 -1.07
C ALA A 210 -13.97 10.66 -0.32
N PRO A 211 -14.87 9.90 -0.96
CA PRO A 211 -15.72 8.94 -0.25
C PRO A 211 -14.97 7.89 0.58
N ASP A 212 -13.89 7.31 0.05
CA ASP A 212 -13.14 6.30 0.81
C ASP A 212 -12.34 6.94 1.95
N LEU A 213 -11.78 8.15 1.72
CA LEU A 213 -11.07 8.87 2.76
C LEU A 213 -12.01 9.23 3.92
N ARG A 214 -13.27 9.61 3.65
CA ARG A 214 -14.27 9.87 4.69
C ARG A 214 -14.57 8.63 5.51
N GLU A 215 -14.66 7.48 4.86
CA GLU A 215 -14.84 6.20 5.53
C GLU A 215 -13.67 5.89 6.46
N VAL A 216 -12.42 5.97 5.97
CA VAL A 216 -11.23 5.74 6.81
C VAL A 216 -11.18 6.74 7.96
N ALA A 217 -11.45 8.03 7.71
CA ALA A 217 -11.44 9.07 8.73
C ALA A 217 -12.48 8.86 9.85
N GLY A 218 -13.58 8.15 9.55
CA GLY A 218 -14.67 7.85 10.48
C GLY A 218 -14.56 6.50 11.20
N ASP A 219 -13.76 5.55 10.69
CA ASP A 219 -13.68 4.20 11.26
C ASP A 219 -12.77 4.15 12.51
N LEU A 220 -13.40 4.09 13.69
CA LEU A 220 -12.71 4.06 14.99
C LEU A 220 -11.87 2.79 15.24
N THR A 221 -12.00 1.76 14.39
CA THR A 221 -11.15 0.57 14.48
C THR A 221 -9.75 0.79 13.89
N ILE A 222 -9.57 1.85 13.10
CA ILE A 222 -8.30 2.21 12.44
C ILE A 222 -7.48 3.14 13.34
N SER A 223 -6.15 3.12 13.24
CA SER A 223 -5.25 3.98 14.04
C SER A 223 -5.59 5.47 13.87
N SER A 224 -5.52 6.23 14.97
CA SER A 224 -5.73 7.68 14.96
C SER A 224 -4.89 8.40 13.92
N ASP A 225 -3.63 7.98 13.75
CA ASP A 225 -2.67 8.62 12.84
C ASP A 225 -3.16 8.54 11.39
N VAL A 226 -3.65 7.36 11.00
CA VAL A 226 -4.19 7.09 9.65
C VAL A 226 -5.49 7.87 9.44
N ARG A 227 -6.37 7.94 10.46
CA ARG A 227 -7.61 8.73 10.36
C ARG A 227 -7.33 10.22 10.23
N VAL A 228 -6.38 10.75 10.98
CA VAL A 228 -5.94 12.16 10.88
C VAL A 228 -5.40 12.43 9.48
N GLN A 229 -4.56 11.53 8.96
CA GLN A 229 -4.03 11.65 7.62
C GLN A 229 -5.13 11.60 6.54
N ALA A 230 -6.14 10.74 6.69
CA ALA A 230 -7.28 10.71 5.79
C ALA A 230 -8.08 12.03 5.79
N ARG A 231 -8.24 12.68 6.95
CA ARG A 231 -8.90 14.00 7.06
C ARG A 231 -8.10 15.10 6.38
N ARG A 232 -6.78 15.14 6.56
CA ARG A 232 -5.91 16.12 5.89
C ARG A 232 -6.01 16.00 4.36
N LEU A 233 -5.95 14.78 3.85
CA LEU A 233 -6.12 14.54 2.41
C LEU A 233 -7.50 14.98 1.89
N LEU A 234 -8.56 14.82 2.69
CA LEU A 234 -9.90 15.34 2.36
C LEU A 234 -9.91 16.87 2.27
N GLU A 235 -9.38 17.55 3.28
CA GLU A 235 -9.32 19.02 3.34
C GLU A 235 -8.60 19.60 2.12
N VAL A 236 -7.46 18.99 1.75
CA VAL A 236 -6.70 19.39 0.56
C VAL A 236 -7.52 19.20 -0.73
N ARG A 237 -8.24 18.09 -0.86
CA ARG A 237 -8.99 17.75 -2.08
C ARG A 237 -10.30 18.51 -2.21
N ASP A 238 -10.89 18.94 -1.10
CA ASP A 238 -12.09 19.76 -1.09
C ASP A 238 -11.74 21.25 -1.27
N GLY A 239 -10.61 21.73 -0.72
CA GLY A 239 -10.14 23.11 -0.91
C GLY A 239 -9.60 23.45 -2.32
N GLU A 240 -9.27 22.44 -3.14
CA GLU A 240 -8.95 22.64 -4.56
C GLU A 240 -10.18 22.65 -5.49
N LYS A 241 -11.40 22.46 -4.96
CA LYS A 241 -12.66 22.51 -5.73
C LYS A 241 -13.30 23.90 -5.76
N GLU A 242 -12.83 24.84 -4.93
CA GLU A 242 -13.15 26.27 -4.97
C GLU A 242 -12.12 27.04 -5.81
#